data_AF-A0A8V1A6B9-F1
#
_entry.id   AF-A0A8V1A6B9-F1
#
_cell.length_a   1.000
_cell.length_b   1.000
_cell.length_c   1.000
_cell.angle_alpha   90.00
_cell.angle_beta   90.00
_cell.angle_gamma   90.00
#
_symmetry.space_group_name_H-M   'P 1'
#
loop_
_entity.id
_entity.type
_entity.pdbx_description
1 polymer ?
#
loop_
_entity_poly.entity_id
_entity_poly.type
_entity_poly.pdbx_seq_one_letter_code
_entity_poly.pdbx_strand_id
1 'polypeptide(L)'
;MGSGSVWVWGEPPALLTRVGSERSTTDSGGDSCIAAALKWQPASAKWYDRRDYVFIEFCVEDSKDVNVNFEKSKLTFSCLGGSDNFKHLNEIDLFNNIDPNESKHKRTDRSILCCLRKGESGQAWPRLTKERAKLNWLSVDFNNWKDWEDDSDEDMSNFDRFSEMMNNMGGDDDVDLPEVDGADDDSPDSDDEKMPDLE
;
A
#
# COMPACT_ATOMS: atom_id res chain seq x y z
N MET A 1 -23.46 -27.83 -41.33
CA MET A 1 -24.19 -27.98 -40.05
C MET A 1 -23.20 -27.66 -38.94
N GLY A 2 -23.11 -26.39 -38.56
CA GLY A 2 -22.19 -25.92 -37.52
C GLY A 2 -23.00 -25.46 -36.32
N SER A 3 -22.85 -26.15 -35.20
CA SER A 3 -23.51 -25.82 -33.93
C SER A 3 -22.90 -24.54 -33.35
N GLY A 4 -23.68 -23.47 -33.30
CA GLY A 4 -23.36 -22.26 -32.56
C GLY A 4 -23.84 -22.40 -31.12
N SER A 5 -22.90 -22.39 -30.17
CA SER A 5 -23.21 -22.29 -28.74
C SER A 5 -23.61 -20.85 -28.40
N VAL A 6 -24.83 -20.68 -27.91
CA VAL A 6 -25.36 -19.42 -27.38
C VAL A 6 -24.97 -19.32 -25.90
N TRP A 7 -24.20 -18.30 -25.55
CA TRP A 7 -23.91 -17.94 -24.17
C TRP A 7 -24.97 -16.94 -23.69
N VAL A 8 -25.79 -17.34 -22.71
CA VAL A 8 -26.78 -16.47 -22.07
C VAL A 8 -26.08 -15.70 -20.95
N TRP A 9 -25.98 -14.39 -21.10
CA TRP A 9 -25.59 -13.47 -20.03
C TRP A 9 -26.83 -13.13 -19.20
N GLY A 10 -26.79 -13.44 -17.91
CA GLY A 10 -27.84 -13.06 -16.96
C GLY A 10 -27.82 -11.55 -16.70
N GLU A 11 -28.96 -10.90 -16.87
CA GLU A 11 -29.16 -9.49 -16.51
C GLU A 11 -29.12 -9.28 -14.99
N PRO A 12 -28.53 -8.18 -14.49
CA PRO A 12 -28.62 -7.81 -13.08
C PRO A 12 -30.03 -7.28 -12.73
N PRO A 13 -30.57 -7.56 -11.53
CA PRO A 13 -31.92 -7.15 -11.16
C PRO A 13 -32.02 -5.64 -10.95
N ALA A 14 -32.99 -5.03 -11.66
CA ALA A 14 -33.35 -3.63 -11.56
C ALA A 14 -33.91 -3.27 -10.18
N LEU A 15 -33.39 -2.19 -9.59
CA LEU A 15 -33.94 -1.57 -8.39
C LEU A 15 -35.23 -0.81 -8.76
N LEU A 16 -36.37 -1.33 -8.33
CA LEU A 16 -37.67 -0.67 -8.44
C LEU A 16 -37.87 0.27 -7.24
N THR A 17 -37.93 1.57 -7.50
CA THR A 17 -38.44 2.58 -6.58
C THR A 17 -39.98 2.51 -6.54
N ARG A 18 -40.57 2.37 -5.35
CA ARG A 18 -41.93 2.87 -5.10
C ARG A 18 -42.13 3.25 -3.64
N VAL A 19 -42.45 4.52 -3.45
CA VAL A 19 -42.95 5.13 -2.23
C VAL A 19 -44.28 4.48 -1.84
N GLY A 20 -44.40 4.06 -0.58
CA GLY A 20 -45.65 3.62 0.05
C GLY A 20 -45.64 4.06 1.52
N SER A 21 -46.48 5.03 1.84
CA SER A 21 -46.71 5.59 3.17
C SER A 21 -47.84 4.84 3.84
N GLU A 22 -47.60 4.07 4.91
CA GLU A 22 -48.67 3.55 5.77
C GLU A 22 -48.27 3.54 7.26
N ARG A 23 -48.84 4.53 7.96
CA ARG A 23 -49.46 4.52 9.31
C ARG A 23 -49.12 3.35 10.25
N SER A 24 -48.44 3.68 11.35
CA SER A 24 -48.22 2.83 12.52
C SER A 24 -49.45 2.80 13.44
N THR A 25 -50.02 1.61 13.65
CA THR A 25 -50.87 1.27 14.80
C THR A 25 -50.15 0.19 15.61
N THR A 26 -50.21 0.36 16.93
CA THR A 26 -49.59 -0.43 17.99
C THR A 26 -50.03 -1.89 18.01
N ASP A 27 -49.11 -2.84 18.18
CA ASP A 27 -49.36 -4.04 19.00
C ASP A 27 -48.06 -4.63 19.58
N SER A 28 -48.25 -5.16 20.76
CA SER A 28 -47.39 -5.71 21.80
C SER A 28 -46.70 -7.02 21.42
N GLY A 29 -45.49 -7.22 21.97
CA GLY A 29 -44.93 -8.53 22.31
C GLY A 29 -44.48 -9.38 21.11
N GLY A 30 -43.19 -9.28 20.77
CA GLY A 30 -42.55 -10.18 19.82
C GLY A 30 -41.08 -10.30 20.14
N ASP A 31 -40.64 -11.53 20.36
CA ASP A 31 -39.30 -11.93 20.73
C ASP A 31 -38.20 -11.20 19.95
N SER A 32 -37.12 -10.88 20.65
CA SER A 32 -35.88 -10.34 20.11
C SER A 32 -35.18 -11.36 19.22
N CYS A 33 -35.78 -11.71 18.09
CA CYS A 33 -35.06 -12.13 16.91
C CYS A 33 -34.53 -10.85 16.25
N ILE A 34 -33.56 -10.21 16.91
CA ILE A 34 -32.57 -9.42 16.20
C ILE A 34 -31.78 -10.41 15.34
N ALA A 35 -32.37 -10.83 14.22
CA ALA A 35 -31.58 -11.18 13.06
C ALA A 35 -30.80 -9.91 12.74
N ALA A 36 -29.63 -9.76 13.37
CA ALA A 36 -28.68 -8.72 13.03
C ALA A 36 -28.42 -8.96 11.55
N ALA A 37 -29.10 -8.18 10.70
CA ALA A 37 -28.84 -8.15 9.29
C ALA A 37 -27.34 -7.91 9.19
N LEU A 38 -26.60 -8.94 8.79
CA LEU A 38 -25.14 -8.96 8.75
C LEU A 38 -24.70 -7.90 7.75
N LYS A 39 -24.55 -6.67 8.25
CA LYS A 39 -24.25 -5.47 7.48
C LYS A 39 -22.75 -5.47 7.23
N TRP A 40 -22.37 -5.65 5.97
CA TRP A 40 -20.99 -5.49 5.53
C TRP A 40 -20.44 -4.13 5.98
N GLN A 41 -19.24 -4.13 6.55
CA GLN A 41 -18.52 -2.90 6.86
C GLN A 41 -17.22 -2.84 6.07
N PRO A 42 -16.70 -1.65 5.74
CA PRO A 42 -15.37 -1.56 5.17
C PRO A 42 -14.31 -1.99 6.20
N ALA A 43 -13.31 -2.74 5.74
CA ALA A 43 -12.05 -2.89 6.47
C ALA A 43 -11.27 -1.58 6.42
N SER A 44 -10.54 -1.26 7.48
CA SER A 44 -9.55 -0.19 7.43
C SER A 44 -8.45 -0.55 6.45
N ALA A 45 -7.98 0.42 5.68
CA ALA A 45 -6.96 0.22 4.67
C ALA A 45 -5.93 1.34 4.65
N LYS A 46 -4.71 0.96 4.28
CA LYS A 46 -3.61 1.89 4.00
C LYS A 46 -3.15 1.72 2.57
N TRP A 47 -2.67 2.79 1.94
CA TRP A 47 -2.16 2.71 0.58
C TRP A 47 -0.94 3.60 0.36
N TYR A 48 -0.13 3.23 -0.62
CA TYR A 48 1.01 3.99 -1.11
C TYR A 48 1.28 3.59 -2.56
N ASP A 49 2.08 4.35 -3.28
CA ASP A 49 2.50 3.99 -4.63
C ASP A 49 4.02 4.00 -4.83
N ARG A 50 4.40 3.47 -5.98
CA ARG A 50 5.74 3.41 -6.57
C ARG A 50 5.60 3.69 -8.06
N ARG A 51 6.74 3.81 -8.75
CA ARG A 51 6.81 4.06 -10.19
C ARG A 51 5.81 3.23 -11.03
N ASP A 52 5.76 1.92 -10.80
CA ASP A 52 4.94 1.00 -11.62
C ASP A 52 3.77 0.37 -10.89
N TYR A 53 3.67 0.56 -9.57
CA TYR A 53 2.73 -0.19 -8.74
C TYR A 53 2.04 0.72 -7.72
N VAL A 54 0.80 0.38 -7.39
CA VAL A 54 0.06 0.90 -6.24
C VAL A 54 -0.14 -0.25 -5.26
N PHE A 55 0.04 0.01 -3.98
CA PHE A 55 -0.13 -0.96 -2.93
C PHE A 55 -1.29 -0.54 -2.02
N ILE A 56 -2.15 -1.50 -1.68
CA ILE A 56 -3.26 -1.30 -0.75
C ILE A 56 -3.25 -2.45 0.25
N GLU A 57 -3.13 -2.15 1.53
CA GLU A 57 -3.19 -3.11 2.61
C GLU A 57 -4.53 -3.00 3.33
N PHE A 58 -5.32 -4.07 3.32
CA PHE A 58 -6.53 -4.20 4.13
C PHE A 58 -6.18 -4.85 5.48
N CYS A 59 -6.38 -4.11 6.57
CA CYS A 59 -6.05 -4.55 7.92
C CYS A 59 -7.20 -5.40 8.48
N VAL A 60 -7.22 -6.69 8.13
CA VAL A 60 -8.16 -7.68 8.67
C VAL A 60 -7.37 -8.87 9.22
N GLU A 61 -7.40 -9.01 10.54
CA GLU A 61 -6.78 -10.12 11.25
C GLU A 61 -7.62 -11.40 11.10
N ASP A 62 -6.93 -12.55 11.07
CA ASP A 62 -7.52 -13.89 10.95
C ASP A 62 -8.57 -13.98 9.84
N SER A 63 -8.29 -13.32 8.71
CA SER A 63 -9.25 -13.24 7.60
C SER A 63 -9.63 -14.62 7.08
N LYS A 64 -10.77 -14.79 6.43
CA LYS A 64 -11.20 -16.02 5.73
C LYS A 64 -11.98 -15.62 4.49
N ASP A 65 -12.12 -16.55 3.55
CA ASP A 65 -12.86 -16.33 2.31
C ASP A 65 -12.46 -15.02 1.59
N VAL A 66 -11.15 -14.77 1.53
CA VAL A 66 -10.61 -13.57 0.90
C VAL A 66 -10.90 -13.60 -0.59
N ASN A 67 -11.60 -12.59 -1.07
CA ASN A 67 -11.91 -12.38 -2.47
C ASN A 67 -11.46 -10.97 -2.88
N VAL A 68 -10.61 -10.92 -3.89
CA VAL A 68 -10.10 -9.68 -4.47
C VAL A 68 -10.39 -9.71 -5.96
N ASN A 69 -11.21 -8.78 -6.43
CA ASN A 69 -11.52 -8.59 -7.84
C ASN A 69 -10.79 -7.36 -8.37
N PHE A 70 -9.86 -7.58 -9.30
CA PHE A 70 -9.16 -6.52 -10.01
C PHE A 70 -9.89 -6.22 -11.31
N GLU A 71 -10.33 -4.98 -11.48
CA GLU A 71 -10.87 -4.46 -12.74
C GLU A 71 -10.01 -3.30 -13.22
N LYS A 72 -10.14 -2.93 -14.49
CA LYS A 72 -9.30 -1.91 -15.11
C LYS A 72 -9.30 -0.58 -14.34
N SER A 73 -10.44 -0.18 -13.78
CA SER A 73 -10.60 1.09 -13.06
C SER A 73 -11.26 0.93 -11.69
N LYS A 74 -11.39 -0.30 -11.18
CA LYS A 74 -12.07 -0.60 -9.93
C LYS A 74 -11.36 -1.74 -9.18
N LEU A 75 -11.34 -1.64 -7.86
CA LEU A 75 -10.95 -2.72 -6.97
C LEU A 75 -12.10 -3.05 -6.02
N THR A 76 -12.44 -4.33 -5.92
CA THR A 76 -13.38 -4.83 -4.92
C THR A 76 -12.68 -5.86 -4.03
N PHE A 77 -12.69 -5.62 -2.73
CA PHE A 77 -12.16 -6.52 -1.71
C PHE A 77 -13.30 -6.96 -0.79
N SER A 78 -13.36 -8.26 -0.50
CA SER A 78 -14.25 -8.79 0.52
C SER A 78 -13.62 -9.97 1.26
N CYS A 79 -13.96 -10.12 2.53
CA CYS A 79 -13.57 -11.27 3.34
C CYS A 79 -14.44 -11.40 4.60
N LEU A 80 -14.23 -12.49 5.33
CA LEU A 80 -14.65 -12.64 6.72
C LEU A 80 -13.45 -12.35 7.64
N GLY A 81 -13.65 -11.73 8.79
CA GLY A 81 -12.62 -11.41 9.78
C GLY A 81 -12.89 -12.05 11.14
N GLY A 82 -11.81 -12.49 11.82
CA GLY A 82 -11.87 -13.02 13.18
C GLY A 82 -12.65 -14.33 13.36
N SER A 83 -12.87 -14.71 14.63
CA SER A 83 -13.69 -15.86 15.01
C SER A 83 -15.17 -15.67 14.67
N ASP A 84 -15.64 -14.42 14.74
CA ASP A 84 -17.04 -14.06 14.61
C ASP A 84 -17.49 -13.91 13.15
N ASN A 85 -16.59 -14.17 12.20
CA ASN A 85 -16.81 -14.09 10.75
C ASN A 85 -17.41 -12.74 10.33
N PHE A 86 -16.83 -11.66 10.85
CA PHE A 86 -17.29 -10.31 10.55
C PHE A 86 -17.09 -10.00 9.06
N LYS A 87 -18.13 -9.50 8.40
CA LYS A 87 -18.13 -9.33 6.94
C LYS A 87 -17.51 -7.99 6.55
N HIS A 88 -16.42 -8.05 5.79
CA HIS A 88 -15.73 -6.88 5.25
C HIS A 88 -15.98 -6.70 3.75
N LEU A 89 -16.34 -5.50 3.32
CA LEU A 89 -16.47 -5.13 1.91
C LEU A 89 -15.91 -3.73 1.67
N ASN A 90 -14.98 -3.63 0.74
CA ASN A 90 -14.41 -2.37 0.28
C ASN A 90 -14.51 -2.30 -1.24
N GLU A 91 -15.03 -1.18 -1.74
CA GLU A 91 -15.08 -0.88 -3.17
C GLU A 91 -14.39 0.46 -3.42
N ILE A 92 -13.51 0.47 -4.43
CA ILE A 92 -12.70 1.65 -4.78
C ILE A 92 -12.75 1.83 -6.28
N ASP A 93 -13.32 2.94 -6.73
CA ASP A 93 -13.09 3.44 -8.09
C ASP A 93 -11.71 4.10 -8.12
N LEU A 94 -10.80 3.54 -8.90
CA LEU A 94 -9.38 3.91 -8.90
C LEU A 94 -9.14 5.23 -9.62
N PHE A 95 -8.10 5.96 -9.18
CA PHE A 95 -7.70 7.23 -9.76
C PHE A 95 -7.36 7.11 -11.25
N ASN A 96 -6.61 6.08 -11.62
CA ASN A 96 -6.35 5.73 -13.01
C ASN A 96 -6.40 4.21 -13.22
N ASN A 97 -6.21 3.80 -14.47
CA ASN A 97 -6.30 2.41 -14.85
C ASN A 97 -5.12 1.58 -14.32
N ILE A 98 -5.42 0.31 -14.04
CA ILE A 98 -4.45 -0.73 -13.71
C ILE A 98 -4.45 -1.80 -14.80
N ASP A 99 -3.45 -2.68 -14.79
CA ASP A 99 -3.51 -3.97 -15.47
C ASP A 99 -3.99 -5.05 -14.49
N PRO A 100 -5.22 -5.57 -14.63
CA PRO A 100 -5.74 -6.62 -13.76
C PRO A 100 -4.93 -7.93 -13.81
N ASN A 101 -4.32 -8.25 -14.95
CA ASN A 101 -3.65 -9.54 -15.14
C ASN A 101 -2.30 -9.60 -14.42
N GLU A 102 -1.64 -8.44 -14.27
CA GLU A 102 -0.40 -8.30 -13.53
C GLU A 102 -0.61 -7.86 -12.07
N SER A 103 -1.86 -7.63 -11.67
CA SER A 103 -2.23 -7.30 -10.31
C SER A 103 -2.44 -8.56 -9.47
N LYS A 104 -2.00 -8.53 -8.21
CA LYS A 104 -2.02 -9.69 -7.32
C LYS A 104 -2.24 -9.28 -5.87
N HIS A 105 -2.64 -10.24 -5.03
CA HIS A 105 -2.74 -10.03 -3.60
C HIS A 105 -1.98 -11.11 -2.82
N LYS A 106 -1.54 -10.76 -1.61
CA LYS A 106 -0.94 -11.67 -0.64
C LYS A 106 -1.68 -11.53 0.68
N ARG A 107 -2.24 -12.62 1.16
CA ARG A 107 -2.89 -12.69 2.46
C ARG A 107 -1.90 -13.19 3.52
N THR A 108 -1.94 -12.56 4.68
CA THR A 108 -1.26 -12.98 5.91
C THR A 108 -2.29 -13.10 7.03
N ASP A 109 -1.86 -13.47 8.23
CA ASP A 109 -2.78 -13.55 9.38
C ASP A 109 -3.15 -12.16 9.93
N ARG A 110 -2.41 -11.11 9.56
CA ARG A 110 -2.63 -9.73 10.04
C ARG A 110 -3.36 -8.85 9.03
N SER A 111 -3.14 -9.10 7.75
CA SER A 111 -3.62 -8.22 6.68
C SER A 111 -3.59 -8.89 5.31
N ILE A 112 -4.24 -8.22 4.34
CA ILE A 112 -4.22 -8.58 2.94
C ILE A 112 -3.57 -7.43 2.15
N LEU A 113 -2.41 -7.69 1.57
CA LEU A 113 -1.70 -6.72 0.74
C LEU A 113 -2.04 -6.95 -0.74
N CYS A 114 -2.65 -5.96 -1.38
CA CYS A 114 -2.88 -5.90 -2.81
C CYS A 114 -1.76 -5.10 -3.49
N CYS A 115 -1.24 -5.61 -4.60
CA CYS A 115 -0.26 -4.99 -5.45
C CYS A 115 -0.88 -4.83 -6.84
N LEU A 116 -1.17 -3.59 -7.22
CA LEU A 116 -1.85 -3.21 -8.45
C LEU A 116 -0.81 -2.71 -9.44
N ARG A 117 -0.70 -3.36 -10.61
CA ARG A 117 0.15 -2.88 -11.70
C ARG A 117 -0.50 -1.65 -12.33
N LYS A 118 0.16 -0.49 -12.32
CA LYS A 118 -0.34 0.70 -13.00
C LYS A 118 -0.43 0.44 -14.50
N GLY A 119 -1.50 0.92 -15.14
CA GLY A 119 -1.64 0.84 -16.60
C GLY A 119 -0.67 1.77 -17.34
N GLU A 120 -0.17 2.80 -16.66
CA GLU A 120 0.84 3.73 -17.15
C GLU A 120 2.01 3.77 -16.15
N SER A 121 3.19 3.34 -16.60
CA SER A 121 4.43 3.37 -15.82
C SER A 121 4.88 4.81 -15.57
N GLY A 122 5.43 5.09 -14.39
CA GLY A 122 5.94 6.42 -14.04
C GLY A 122 4.87 7.45 -13.69
N GLN A 123 3.59 7.06 -13.67
CA GLN A 123 2.52 7.98 -13.32
C GLN A 123 2.34 8.10 -11.81
N ALA A 124 2.51 9.31 -11.30
CA ALA A 124 2.20 9.69 -9.92
C ALA A 124 0.70 9.54 -9.59
N TRP A 125 0.38 8.91 -8.46
CA TRP A 125 -1.01 8.87 -7.97
C TRP A 125 -1.19 9.84 -6.80
N PRO A 126 -1.74 11.05 -7.01
CA PRO A 126 -1.96 12.01 -5.92
C PRO A 126 -3.06 11.57 -4.94
N ARG A 127 -3.85 10.57 -5.33
CA ARG A 127 -4.88 9.91 -4.52
C ARG A 127 -5.14 8.52 -5.10
N LEU A 128 -5.71 7.63 -4.28
CA LEU A 128 -6.10 6.30 -4.73
C LEU A 128 -7.41 6.31 -5.53
N THR A 129 -8.34 7.19 -5.17
CA THR A 129 -9.72 7.20 -5.67
C THR A 129 -9.90 8.13 -6.87
N LYS A 130 -10.81 7.78 -7.78
CA LYS A 130 -11.22 8.66 -8.89
C LYS A 130 -11.74 10.00 -8.36
N GLU A 131 -12.69 9.94 -7.44
CA GLU A 131 -13.26 11.11 -6.78
C GLU A 131 -12.36 11.65 -5.67
N ARG A 132 -12.48 12.96 -5.37
CA ARG A 132 -11.73 13.60 -4.28
C ARG A 132 -12.35 13.36 -2.89
N ALA A 133 -13.53 12.74 -2.84
CA ALA A 133 -14.20 12.43 -1.58
C ALA A 133 -13.33 11.49 -0.74
N LYS A 134 -13.09 11.85 0.53
CA LYS A 134 -12.30 11.04 1.45
C LYS A 134 -13.13 9.87 1.94
N LEU A 135 -12.60 8.66 1.80
CA LEU A 135 -13.15 7.45 2.42
C LEU A 135 -12.64 7.38 3.86
N ASN A 136 -13.54 7.32 4.85
CA ASN A 136 -13.19 7.34 6.27
C ASN A 136 -12.35 6.13 6.73
N TRP A 137 -12.36 5.05 5.96
CA TRP A 137 -11.62 3.82 6.22
C TRP A 137 -10.28 3.72 5.48
N LEU A 138 -9.96 4.66 4.57
CA LEU A 138 -8.75 4.65 3.76
C LEU A 138 -7.78 5.76 4.19
N SER A 139 -6.51 5.41 4.38
CA SER A 139 -5.46 6.34 4.77
C SER A 139 -4.16 6.09 4.01
N VAL A 140 -3.25 7.07 3.98
CA VAL A 140 -1.93 6.91 3.38
C VAL A 140 -1.04 6.09 4.31
N ASP A 141 -0.26 5.17 3.76
CA ASP A 141 0.76 4.43 4.48
C ASP A 141 2.07 5.22 4.57
N PHE A 142 2.19 6.05 5.60
CA PHE A 142 3.41 6.85 5.82
C PHE A 142 4.67 6.03 6.09
N ASN A 143 4.55 4.77 6.51
CA ASN A 143 5.71 3.92 6.76
C ASN A 143 6.37 3.46 5.44
N ASN A 144 5.55 3.28 4.40
CA ASN A 144 6.01 2.82 3.09
C ASN A 144 6.03 3.92 2.04
N TRP A 145 5.47 5.10 2.29
CA TRP A 145 5.47 6.19 1.32
C TRP A 145 6.90 6.70 1.03
N LYS A 146 7.18 6.96 -0.24
CA LYS A 146 8.42 7.53 -0.75
C LYS A 146 8.09 8.52 -1.86
N ASP A 147 8.88 9.59 -1.97
CA ASP A 147 8.85 10.49 -3.11
C ASP A 147 9.72 9.92 -4.23
N TRP A 148 9.18 8.94 -4.95
CA TRP A 148 9.92 8.18 -5.96
C TRP A 148 10.04 8.91 -7.31
N GLU A 149 9.40 10.07 -7.46
CA GLU A 149 9.49 10.91 -8.66
C GLU A 149 10.83 11.66 -8.74
N ASP A 150 11.38 12.04 -7.58
CA ASP A 150 12.65 12.76 -7.44
C ASP A 150 13.85 11.82 -7.21
N ASP A 151 13.62 10.52 -7.03
CA ASP A 151 14.65 9.48 -7.15
C ASP A 151 15.06 9.40 -8.64
N SER A 152 15.92 10.33 -9.05
CA SER A 152 16.70 10.25 -10.26
C SER A 152 17.51 8.94 -10.25
N ASP A 153 17.73 8.34 -11.43
CA ASP A 153 18.59 7.15 -11.59
C ASP A 153 20.07 7.39 -11.19
N GLU A 154 20.38 8.46 -10.47
CA GLU A 154 21.73 8.92 -10.10
C GLU A 154 22.39 8.07 -9.01
N ASP A 155 21.66 7.23 -8.28
CA ASP A 155 22.25 6.32 -7.29
C ASP A 155 23.07 5.17 -7.93
N MET A 156 22.94 4.96 -9.24
CA MET A 156 23.88 4.09 -10.00
C MET A 156 25.15 4.83 -10.42
N SER A 157 25.14 6.16 -10.47
CA SER A 157 26.28 6.99 -10.92
C SER A 157 27.31 7.27 -9.83
N ASN A 158 26.93 7.11 -8.56
CA ASN A 158 27.81 7.48 -7.43
C ASN A 158 28.98 6.48 -7.27
N PHE A 159 28.77 5.20 -7.60
CA PHE A 159 29.84 4.19 -7.60
C PHE A 159 30.83 4.40 -8.76
N ASP A 160 30.33 4.74 -9.95
CA ASP A 160 31.16 5.02 -11.12
C ASP A 160 31.97 6.31 -10.94
N ARG A 161 31.35 7.36 -10.36
CA ARG A 161 32.02 8.64 -10.08
C ARG A 161 33.06 8.55 -8.97
N PHE A 162 32.82 7.73 -7.94
CA PHE A 162 33.81 7.42 -6.91
C PHE A 162 35.01 6.63 -7.47
N SER A 163 34.74 5.68 -8.39
CA SER A 163 35.77 4.91 -9.08
C SER A 163 36.62 5.76 -10.02
N GLU A 164 36.00 6.71 -10.73
CA GLU A 164 36.70 7.66 -11.61
C GLU A 164 37.59 8.64 -10.82
N MET A 165 37.13 9.09 -9.64
CA MET A 165 37.90 9.96 -8.74
C MET A 165 39.10 9.24 -8.10
N MET A 166 38.98 7.94 -7.78
CA MET A 166 40.09 7.12 -7.29
C MET A 166 41.12 6.79 -8.39
N ASN A 167 40.68 6.58 -9.63
CA ASN A 167 41.58 6.33 -10.77
C ASN A 167 42.40 7.55 -11.18
N ASN A 168 41.93 8.77 -10.87
CA ASN A 168 42.63 10.02 -11.18
C ASN A 168 43.62 10.50 -10.10
N MET A 169 43.68 9.83 -8.94
CA MET A 169 44.52 10.24 -7.78
C MET A 169 45.71 9.29 -7.52
N GLY A 170 45.93 8.30 -8.40
CA GLY A 170 46.91 7.22 -8.19
C GLY A 170 48.12 7.24 -9.12
N GLY A 171 48.47 8.39 -9.73
CA GLY A 171 49.56 8.50 -10.69
C GLY A 171 50.45 9.71 -10.45
N ASP A 172 51.72 9.43 -10.15
CA ASP A 172 52.89 10.31 -10.05
C ASP A 172 52.96 11.26 -8.84
N ASP A 173 53.94 11.01 -7.96
CA ASP A 173 55.06 11.94 -7.73
C ASP A 173 56.02 11.39 -6.66
N ASP A 174 56.92 10.49 -7.08
CA ASP A 174 58.21 10.26 -6.42
C ASP A 174 59.14 11.43 -6.76
N VAL A 175 59.03 12.54 -6.03
CA VAL A 175 60.01 13.65 -6.04
C VAL A 175 60.37 14.09 -4.62
N ASP A 176 61.30 13.34 -4.03
CA ASP A 176 62.45 13.78 -3.21
C ASP A 176 62.39 15.19 -2.57
N LEU A 177 61.98 15.32 -1.30
CA LEU A 177 62.16 16.52 -0.47
C LEU A 177 62.25 16.19 1.05
N PRO A 178 62.93 17.02 1.87
CA PRO A 178 64.01 16.57 2.76
C PRO A 178 63.64 16.26 4.22
N GLU A 179 64.55 15.49 4.82
CA GLU A 179 64.74 15.17 6.24
C GLU A 179 64.53 16.40 7.17
N VAL A 180 63.44 16.38 7.94
CA VAL A 180 63.22 17.29 9.08
C VAL A 180 63.20 16.44 10.35
N ASP A 181 64.33 16.50 11.03
CA ASP A 181 64.60 16.01 12.37
C ASP A 181 63.71 16.72 13.41
N GLY A 182 63.22 15.97 14.40
CA GLY A 182 62.89 16.55 15.71
C GLY A 182 61.49 16.30 16.30
N ALA A 183 61.52 15.51 17.38
CA ALA A 183 60.76 15.65 18.63
C ALA A 183 59.40 14.93 18.76
N ASP A 184 59.48 13.85 19.55
CA ASP A 184 58.56 13.40 20.61
C ASP A 184 57.27 14.24 20.82
N ASP A 185 56.11 13.58 20.71
CA ASP A 185 54.97 13.90 21.58
C ASP A 185 54.16 12.63 21.89
N ASP A 186 54.27 12.22 23.15
CA ASP A 186 53.53 11.16 23.81
C ASP A 186 52.02 11.41 23.72
N SER A 187 51.25 10.48 23.13
CA SER A 187 49.79 10.44 23.33
C SER A 187 49.44 9.26 24.25
N PRO A 188 49.06 9.53 25.52
CA PRO A 188 48.58 8.50 26.44
C PRO A 188 47.16 8.03 26.08
N ASP A 189 47.01 6.71 26.09
CA ASP A 189 45.77 5.95 26.20
C ASP A 189 45.15 6.18 27.59
N SER A 190 43.93 6.73 27.69
CA SER A 190 43.00 6.60 28.84
C SER A 190 41.71 7.39 28.53
N ASP A 191 40.55 6.79 28.31
CA ASP A 191 39.60 6.18 29.25
C ASP A 191 38.66 7.20 29.96
N ASP A 192 37.36 6.90 29.83
CA ASP A 192 36.25 7.23 30.73
C ASP A 192 35.80 8.69 30.95
N GLU A 193 34.89 9.20 30.09
CA GLU A 193 34.01 10.33 30.43
C GLU A 193 32.58 9.84 30.71
N LYS A 194 32.35 9.69 32.01
CA LYS A 194 31.17 9.30 32.77
C LYS A 194 29.90 10.09 32.44
N MET A 195 28.81 9.39 32.14
CA MET A 195 27.47 9.97 31.96
C MET A 195 26.96 10.65 33.25
N PRO A 196 26.34 11.84 33.17
CA PRO A 196 25.74 12.50 34.33
C PRO A 196 24.40 11.87 34.74
N ASP A 197 24.20 11.66 36.04
CA ASP A 197 22.91 11.28 36.62
C ASP A 197 21.92 12.45 36.57
N LEU A 198 20.68 12.14 36.19
CA LEU A 198 19.54 13.07 36.16
C LEU A 198 18.83 13.04 37.53
N GLU A 199 18.74 14.19 38.19
CA GLU A 199 17.84 14.43 39.34
C GLU A 199 16.36 14.44 38.93
#